data_AF-A0A8H8DQ75-F1
#
_entry.id   AF-A0A8H8DQ75-F1
#
_cell.length_a   1.000
_cell.length_b   1.000
_cell.length_c   1.000
_cell.angle_alpha   90.00
_cell.angle_beta   90.00
_cell.angle_gamma   90.00
#
_symmetry.space_group_name_H-M   'P 1'
#
loop_
_entity.id
_entity.type
_entity.pdbx_description
1 polymer ?
#
loop_
_entity_poly.entity_id
_entity_poly.type
_entity_poly.pdbx_seq_one_letter_code
_entity_poly.pdbx_strand_id
1 'polypeptide(L)'
;MVVLIVNVASKIVIAFPCNQFGSQEPGTYEEIIQFCSKEYNVTFPIMDKIDVNGPNSHPLYLFLKKQKSGCLGFSRIKWNFEKFLIDKHGNAIFYIYF
;
A
#
# COMPACT_ATOMS: atom_id res chain seq x y z
N MET A 1 1.82 7.20 -4.96
CA MET A 1 0.46 7.29 -4.46
C MET A 1 0.16 5.92 -3.91
N VAL A 2 -0.51 5.92 -2.77
CA VAL A 2 -0.20 4.99 -1.68
C VAL A 2 -1.06 3.73 -1.77
N VAL A 3 -0.45 2.56 -1.56
CA VAL A 3 -1.24 1.40 -1.12
C VAL A 3 -1.20 1.38 0.41
N LEU A 4 -2.39 1.35 1.01
CA LEU A 4 -2.56 1.52 2.45
C LEU A 4 -2.68 0.15 3.12
N ILE A 5 -1.96 -0.03 4.21
CA ILE A 5 -2.17 -1.14 5.13
C ILE A 5 -2.88 -0.60 6.36
N VAL A 6 -4.03 -1.19 6.70
CA VAL A 6 -4.80 -0.84 7.90
C VAL A 6 -4.74 -2.03 8.84
N ASN A 7 -4.13 -1.85 10.01
CA ASN A 7 -4.21 -2.84 11.09
C ASN A 7 -5.49 -2.61 11.89
N VAL A 8 -6.39 -3.58 11.90
CA VAL A 8 -7.70 -3.49 12.57
C VAL A 8 -7.56 -3.39 14.09
N ALA A 9 -6.58 -4.09 14.66
CA ALA A 9 -6.42 -4.20 16.10
C ALA A 9 -5.82 -2.93 16.70
N SER A 10 -4.89 -2.29 16.01
CA SER A 10 -4.21 -1.08 16.50
C SER A 10 -4.73 0.23 15.89
N LYS A 11 -5.66 0.17 14.92
CA LYS A 11 -6.12 1.33 14.13
C LYS A 11 -4.97 2.10 13.47
N ILE A 12 -3.85 1.42 13.21
CA ILE A 12 -2.68 2.01 12.57
C ILE A 12 -2.87 1.89 11.06
N VAL A 13 -2.70 3.03 10.39
CA VAL A 13 -2.55 3.10 8.94
C VAL A 13 -1.05 3.15 8.64
N ILE A 14 -0.60 2.47 7.59
CA ILE A 14 0.76 2.59 7.06
C ILE A 14 0.65 2.84 5.56
N ALA A 15 1.40 3.84 5.10
CA ALA A 15 1.44 4.24 3.69
C ALA A 15 2.71 3.75 3.01
N PHE A 16 2.56 3.05 1.88
CA PHE A 16 3.65 2.70 0.97
C PHE A 16 3.50 3.47 -0.34
N PRO A 17 4.34 4.49 -0.59
CA PRO A 17 4.36 5.19 -1.88
C PRO A 17 4.73 4.23 -3.02
N CYS A 18 4.07 4.38 -4.17
CA CYS A 18 4.36 3.64 -5.39
C CYS A 18 4.14 4.55 -6.62
N ASN A 19 4.97 4.39 -7.65
CA ASN A 19 4.90 5.19 -8.89
C ASN A 19 4.46 4.38 -10.12
N GLN A 20 4.05 3.11 -9.95
CA GLN A 20 3.72 2.20 -11.05
C GLN A 20 2.36 2.49 -11.73
N PHE A 21 1.62 3.48 -11.25
CA PHE A 21 0.25 3.77 -11.64
C PHE A 21 0.14 5.22 -12.11
N GLY A 22 0.16 5.41 -13.44
CA GLY A 22 0.05 6.73 -14.07
C GLY A 22 1.18 7.70 -13.70
N SER A 23 2.31 7.21 -13.18
CA SER A 23 3.43 8.02 -12.69
C SER A 23 2.99 9.11 -11.68
N GLN A 24 1.99 8.82 -10.86
CA GLN A 24 1.38 9.78 -9.93
C GLN A 24 2.21 10.04 -8.66
N GLU A 25 3.42 9.48 -8.55
CA GLU A 25 4.34 9.68 -7.41
C GLU A 25 5.81 9.73 -7.87
N PRO A 26 6.13 10.69 -8.75
CA PRO A 26 7.45 10.76 -9.36
C PRO A 26 8.54 11.18 -8.35
N GLY A 27 8.16 11.89 -7.29
CA GLY A 27 9.07 12.50 -6.32
C GLY A 27 9.91 11.52 -5.50
N THR A 28 10.93 12.06 -4.83
CA THR A 28 11.74 11.32 -3.85
C THR A 28 10.95 11.06 -2.56
N TYR A 29 11.47 10.18 -1.72
CA TYR A 29 10.88 9.91 -0.41
C TYR A 29 10.71 11.18 0.43
N GLU A 30 11.72 12.05 0.44
CA GLU A 30 11.71 13.32 1.18
C GLU A 30 10.63 14.28 0.65
N GLU A 31 10.52 14.41 -0.67
CA GLU A 31 9.50 15.25 -1.32
C GLU A 31 8.08 14.75 -0.99
N ILE A 32 7.88 13.43 -1.00
CA ILE A 32 6.59 12.79 -0.68
C ILE A 32 6.22 13.08 0.79
N ILE A 33 7.15 12.89 1.73
CA ILE A 33 6.88 13.15 3.16
C ILE A 33 6.56 14.61 3.40
N GLN A 34 7.34 15.53 2.82
CA GLN A 34 7.11 16.96 2.98
C GLN A 34 5.74 17.36 2.44
N PHE A 35 5.38 16.87 1.25
CA PHE A 35 4.07 17.11 0.65
C PHE A 35 2.93 16.58 1.53
N CYS A 36 2.99 15.31 1.94
CA CYS A 36 1.93 14.71 2.76
C CYS A 36 1.78 15.38 4.13
N SER A 37 2.89 15.75 4.77
CA SER A 37 2.88 16.40 6.09
C SER A 37 2.32 17.82 6.01
N LYS A 38 2.70 18.58 4.97
CA LYS A 38 2.29 19.97 4.79
C LYS A 38 0.84 20.12 4.32
N GLU A 39 0.43 19.34 3.33
CA GLU A 39 -0.87 19.51 2.66
C GLU A 39 -2.01 18.74 3.34
N TYR A 40 -1.70 17.61 3.99
CA TYR A 40 -2.73 16.70 4.53
C TYR A 40 -2.60 16.42 6.02
N ASN A 41 -1.58 16.97 6.70
CA ASN A 41 -1.32 16.76 8.13
C ASN A 41 -1.38 15.27 8.53
N VAL A 42 -0.79 14.40 7.72
CA VAL A 42 -0.82 12.96 7.96
C VAL A 42 -0.06 12.61 9.24
N THR A 43 -0.68 11.80 10.09
CA THR A 43 -0.11 11.37 11.37
C THR A 43 0.35 9.91 11.36
N PHE A 44 0.12 9.20 10.26
CA PHE A 44 0.50 7.81 10.10
C PHE A 44 1.88 7.67 9.42
N PRO A 45 2.61 6.57 9.68
CA PRO A 45 3.89 6.32 9.04
C PRO A 45 3.78 6.23 7.50
N ILE A 46 4.65 6.97 6.82
CA ILE A 46 4.94 6.81 5.40
C ILE A 46 6.28 6.08 5.29
N MET A 47 6.27 4.95 4.58
CA MET A 47 7.43 4.11 4.35
C MET A 47 8.14 4.49 3.04
N ASP A 48 9.26 3.84 2.76
CA ASP A 48 9.97 4.01 1.49
C ASP A 48 9.10 3.68 0.27
N LYS A 49 9.44 4.33 -0.85
CA LYS A 49 8.82 4.08 -2.15
C LYS A 49 9.17 2.67 -2.63
N ILE A 50 8.15 1.89 -2.98
CA ILE A 50 8.32 0.50 -3.41
C ILE A 50 7.51 0.16 -4.65
N ASP A 51 7.94 -0.89 -5.34
CA ASP A 51 7.15 -1.54 -6.38
C ASP A 51 6.19 -2.57 -5.78
N VAL A 52 4.96 -2.58 -6.25
CA VAL A 52 3.90 -3.49 -5.76
C VAL A 52 3.50 -4.53 -6.80
N ASN A 53 3.88 -4.32 -8.06
CA ASN A 53 3.65 -5.19 -9.20
C ASN A 53 4.95 -5.50 -9.95
N GLY A 54 4.93 -6.56 -10.76
CA GLY A 54 6.06 -6.96 -11.59
C GLY A 54 7.16 -7.70 -10.82
N PRO A 55 8.32 -7.97 -11.47
CA PRO A 55 9.40 -8.77 -10.91
C PRO A 55 10.07 -8.12 -9.70
N ASN A 56 10.03 -6.79 -9.59
CA ASN A 56 10.61 -6.03 -8.48
C ASN A 56 9.61 -5.81 -7.33
N SER A 57 8.46 -6.49 -7.33
CA SER A 57 7.45 -6.34 -6.26
C SER A 57 8.09 -6.59 -4.90
N HIS A 58 7.88 -5.68 -3.95
CA HIS A 58 8.35 -5.84 -2.58
C HIS A 58 7.76 -7.13 -1.96
N PRO A 59 8.53 -7.91 -1.17
CA PRO A 59 8.08 -9.19 -0.60
C PRO A 59 6.76 -9.10 0.18
N LEU A 60 6.54 -7.99 0.89
CA LEU A 60 5.26 -7.70 1.56
C LEU A 60 4.06 -7.76 0.59
N TYR A 61 4.18 -7.13 -0.58
CA TYR A 61 3.11 -7.10 -1.58
C TYR A 61 2.95 -8.42 -2.31
N LEU A 62 4.02 -9.21 -2.46
CA LEU A 62 3.91 -10.59 -2.95
C LEU A 62 3.06 -11.43 -1.98
N PHE A 63 3.32 -11.32 -0.68
CA PHE A 63 2.55 -12.00 0.35
C PHE A 63 1.09 -11.56 0.37
N LEU A 64 0.83 -10.26 0.42
CA LEU A 64 -0.54 -9.70 0.49
C LEU A 64 -1.38 -10.06 -0.75
N LYS A 65 -0.80 -9.98 -1.95
CA LYS A 65 -1.48 -10.39 -3.19
C LYS A 65 -1.76 -11.89 -3.22
N LYS A 66 -0.86 -12.72 -2.67
CA LYS A 66 -1.09 -14.16 -2.54
C LYS A 66 -2.27 -14.46 -1.60
N GLN A 67 -2.36 -13.76 -0.47
CA GLN A 67 -3.49 -13.92 0.45
C GLN A 67 -4.83 -13.45 -0.15
N LYS A 68 -4.81 -12.39 -0.98
CA LYS A 68 -5.98 -11.92 -1.73
C LYS A 68 -6.46 -12.91 -2.80
N SER A 69 -5.56 -13.68 -3.40
CA SER A 69 -5.80 -14.46 -4.63
C SER A 69 -6.68 -15.72 -4.52
N GLY A 70 -7.46 -15.90 -3.43
CA GLY A 70 -8.43 -17.01 -3.34
C GLY A 70 -9.34 -17.11 -4.58
N CYS A 71 -9.58 -18.36 -5.06
CA CYS A 71 -10.34 -18.89 -6.22
C CYS A 71 -10.39 -18.13 -7.57
N LEU A 72 -10.18 -16.82 -7.63
CA LEU A 72 -10.39 -15.96 -8.81
C LEU A 72 -9.10 -15.37 -9.40
N GLY A 73 -7.92 -15.74 -8.86
CA GLY A 73 -6.64 -15.50 -9.53
C GLY A 73 -6.18 -14.03 -9.67
N PHE A 74 -6.86 -13.07 -9.04
CA PHE A 74 -6.46 -11.67 -9.09
C PHE A 74 -5.20 -11.42 -8.23
N SER A 75 -4.02 -11.50 -8.87
CA SER A 75 -2.70 -11.39 -8.22
C SER A 75 -2.02 -10.02 -8.37
N ARG A 76 -2.71 -9.03 -8.94
CA ARG A 76 -2.15 -7.69 -9.26
C ARG A 76 -2.88 -6.58 -8.49
N ILE A 77 -2.12 -5.57 -8.05
CA ILE A 77 -2.67 -4.27 -7.64
C ILE A 77 -3.06 -3.52 -8.92
N LYS A 78 -4.33 -3.18 -9.07
CA LYS A 78 -4.89 -2.55 -10.27
C LYS A 78 -4.60 -1.05 -10.30
N TRP A 79 -4.71 -0.37 -9.16
CA TRP A 79 -4.54 1.08 -9.08
C TRP A 79 -4.03 1.57 -7.71
N ASN A 80 -3.81 2.87 -7.61
CA ASN A 80 -3.50 3.57 -6.37
C ASN A 80 -4.67 3.48 -5.36
N PHE A 81 -4.37 3.63 -4.06
CA PHE A 81 -5.33 3.60 -2.95
C PHE A 81 -6.08 2.29 -2.74
N GLU A 82 -5.61 1.21 -3.32
CA GLU A 82 -5.96 -0.12 -2.83
C GLU A 82 -5.57 -0.25 -1.37
N LYS A 83 -6.32 -1.05 -0.61
CA LYS A 83 -6.14 -1.16 0.84
C LYS A 83 -6.15 -2.61 1.26
N PHE A 84 -5.20 -2.98 2.11
CA PHE A 84 -5.19 -4.27 2.79
C PHE A 84 -5.54 -4.07 4.26
N LEU A 85 -6.55 -4.79 4.71
CA LEU A 85 -6.95 -4.85 6.10
C LEU A 85 -6.28 -6.04 6.78
N ILE A 86 -5.44 -5.80 7.78
CA ILE A 86 -4.63 -6.82 8.45
C ILE A 86 -5.16 -7.07 9.86
N ASP A 87 -5.31 -8.34 10.24
CA ASP A 87 -5.68 -8.75 11.60
C ASP A 87 -4.50 -8.66 12.58
N LYS A 88 -4.76 -8.94 13.86
CA LYS A 88 -3.73 -9.00 14.91
C LYS A 88 -2.70 -10.12 14.73
N HIS A 89 -2.97 -11.08 13.86
CA HIS A 89 -2.10 -12.22 13.54
C HIS A 89 -1.28 -11.99 12.26
N GLY A 90 -1.43 -10.84 11.60
CA GLY A 90 -0.72 -10.49 10.37
C GLY A 90 -1.38 -11.01 9.08
N ASN A 91 -2.61 -11.53 9.15
CA ASN A 91 -3.35 -11.98 7.98
C ASN A 91 -4.13 -10.83 7.34
N ALA A 92 -4.09 -10.75 6.01
CA ALA A 92 -4.96 -9.90 5.22
C ALA A 92 -6.38 -10.48 5.20
N ILE A 93 -7.31 -9.76 5.84
CA ILE A 93 -8.73 -10.15 5.95
C ILE A 93 -9.56 -9.55 4.82
N PHE A 94 -9.18 -8.36 4.35
CA PHE A 94 -9.99 -7.63 3.39
C PHE A 94 -9.16 -6.82 2.41
N TYR A 95 -9.65 -6.71 1.19
CA TYR A 95 -9.08 -5.91 0.14
C TYR A 95 -10.15 -4.95 -0.40
N ILE A 96 -9.85 -3.65 -0.38
CA ILE A 96 -10.78 -2.61 -0.85
C ILE A 96 -10.21 -1.96 -2.10
N TYR A 97 -11.01 -1.96 -3.17
CA TYR A 97 -10.80 -1.18 -4.39
C TYR A 97 -11.97 -0.19 -4.49
N PHE A 98 -11.68 1.11 -4.59
CA PHE A 98 -12.65 2.16 -4.92
C PHE A 98 -12.19 2.83 -6.21
#